data_AF-A0A1Y1ZEC4-F1
#
_entry.id   AF-A0A1Y1ZEC4-F1
#
_cell.length_a   1.000
_cell.length_b   1.000
_cell.length_c   1.000
_cell.angle_alpha   90.00
_cell.angle_beta   90.00
_cell.angle_gamma   90.00
#
_symmetry.space_group_name_H-M   'P 1'
#
loop_
_entity.id
_entity.type
_entity.pdbx_description
1 polymer ?
#
loop_
_entity_poly.entity_id
_entity_poly.type
_entity_poly.pdbx_seq_one_letter_code
_entity_poly.pdbx_strand_id
1 'polypeptide(L)'
;MLSLDINNVKKDYEDKKEFQNIAKAIKKSKNDFRSSDGLYNLVKNKFPQAVVKGKDLFDASLFRDPITTKVFYTFMGELKEILNKAKITPTHYFVKDLDNQGKLLRCYTQNIDSLERRLQLSTDINDKKM
;
A
#
# COMPACT_ATOMS: atom_id res chain seq x y z
N MET A 1 -2.16 2.96 -5.21
CA MET A 1 -3.62 3.19 -5.33
C MET A 1 -4.31 1.84 -5.10
N LEU A 2 -5.21 1.75 -4.12
CA LEU A 2 -6.06 0.57 -3.91
C LEU A 2 -7.12 0.51 -5.00
N SER A 3 -7.32 -0.67 -5.60
CA SER A 3 -8.42 -0.95 -6.53
C SER A 3 -9.29 -2.06 -5.96
N LEU A 4 -10.61 -1.84 -5.99
CA LEU A 4 -11.59 -2.74 -5.39
C LEU A 4 -12.41 -3.37 -6.51
N ASP A 5 -12.51 -4.69 -6.51
CA ASP A 5 -13.46 -5.40 -7.36
C ASP A 5 -14.75 -5.65 -6.56
N ILE A 6 -15.80 -4.93 -6.95
CA ILE A 6 -17.06 -4.79 -6.20
C ILE A 6 -18.26 -5.07 -7.11
N ASN A 7 -18.29 -6.27 -7.70
CA ASN A 7 -19.41 -6.68 -8.56
C ASN A 7 -20.77 -6.79 -7.81
N ASN A 8 -20.77 -6.83 -6.47
CA ASN A 8 -22.00 -6.90 -5.64
C ASN A 8 -22.35 -5.63 -4.84
N VAL A 9 -21.51 -4.59 -4.81
CA VAL A 9 -21.74 -3.43 -3.91
C VAL A 9 -22.86 -2.51 -4.39
N LYS A 10 -23.15 -2.48 -5.69
CA LYS A 10 -24.12 -1.53 -6.26
C LYS A 10 -25.58 -1.77 -5.86
N LYS A 11 -25.95 -2.95 -5.34
CA LYS A 11 -27.35 -3.27 -5.06
C LYS A 11 -27.84 -2.85 -3.67
N ASP A 12 -26.94 -2.65 -2.71
CA ASP A 12 -27.31 -2.51 -1.28
C ASP A 12 -26.83 -1.22 -0.59
N TYR A 13 -26.04 -0.36 -1.25
CA TYR A 13 -25.62 0.92 -0.66
C TYR A 13 -26.52 2.07 -1.13
N GLU A 14 -27.56 2.37 -0.36
CA GLU A 14 -28.49 3.48 -0.63
C GLU A 14 -27.87 4.86 -0.39
N ASP A 15 -26.82 4.97 0.45
CA ASP A 15 -26.28 6.28 0.84
C ASP A 15 -25.02 6.69 0.04
N LYS A 16 -25.23 7.47 -1.02
CA LYS A 16 -24.18 8.11 -1.83
C LYS A 16 -23.16 8.89 -0.99
N LYS A 17 -23.52 9.37 0.20
CA LYS A 17 -22.68 10.20 1.06
C LYS A 17 -21.58 9.37 1.73
N GLU A 18 -21.89 8.13 2.11
CA GLU A 18 -20.93 7.18 2.68
C GLU A 18 -19.84 6.84 1.64
N PHE A 19 -20.26 6.50 0.42
CA PHE A 19 -19.34 6.19 -0.69
C PHE A 19 -18.41 7.36 -1.04
N GLN A 20 -18.92 8.60 -1.01
CA GLN A 20 -18.07 9.78 -1.21
C GLN A 20 -17.09 10.03 -0.07
N ASN A 21 -17.46 9.75 1.18
CA ASN A 21 -16.56 9.85 2.32
C ASN A 21 -15.45 8.79 2.25
N ILE A 22 -15.78 7.58 1.80
CA ILE A 22 -14.84 6.48 1.54
C ILE A 22 -13.83 6.88 0.45
N ALA A 23 -14.30 7.40 -0.68
CA ALA A 23 -13.44 7.87 -1.77
C ALA A 23 -12.47 8.98 -1.32
N LYS A 24 -12.93 9.88 -0.44
CA LYS A 24 -12.08 10.93 0.17
C LYS A 24 -11.05 10.36 1.14
N ALA A 25 -11.39 9.33 1.92
CA ALA A 25 -10.46 8.67 2.84
C ALA A 25 -9.36 7.89 2.11
N ILE A 26 -9.69 7.21 1.00
CA ILE A 26 -8.72 6.54 0.12
C ILE A 26 -7.65 7.51 -0.40
N LYS A 27 -8.04 8.76 -0.68
CA LYS A 27 -7.15 9.79 -1.25
C LYS A 27 -6.18 10.40 -0.21
N LYS A 28 -6.37 10.17 1.09
CA LYS A 28 -5.64 10.82 2.20
C LYS A 28 -4.64 9.88 2.90
N SER A 29 -3.90 9.05 2.17
CA SER A 29 -2.75 8.33 2.76
C SER A 29 -1.54 9.27 2.85
N LYS A 30 -1.23 9.74 4.06
CA LYS A 30 -0.28 10.83 4.34
C LYS A 30 1.21 10.49 4.11
N ASN A 31 1.58 9.24 3.82
CA ASN A 31 2.97 8.84 3.60
C ASN A 31 3.17 8.23 2.20
N ASP A 32 3.04 9.04 1.17
CA ASP A 32 3.35 8.61 -0.20
C ASP A 32 4.88 8.58 -0.40
N PHE A 33 5.39 7.57 -1.10
CA PHE A 33 6.80 7.49 -1.50
C PHE A 33 7.25 8.76 -2.24
N ARG A 34 6.31 9.40 -2.97
CA ARG A 34 6.54 10.50 -3.90
C ARG A 34 6.28 11.90 -3.31
N SER A 35 5.83 12.03 -2.06
CA SER A 35 5.55 13.35 -1.50
C SER A 35 6.84 14.17 -1.31
N SER A 36 6.69 15.48 -1.13
CA SER A 36 7.82 16.41 -0.90
C SER A 36 8.66 16.06 0.33
N ASP A 37 8.07 15.34 1.28
CA ASP A 37 8.60 14.78 2.51
C ASP A 37 8.60 13.24 2.51
N GLY A 38 8.41 12.64 1.33
CA GLY A 38 8.19 11.21 1.14
C GLY A 38 9.44 10.35 1.28
N LEU A 39 9.25 9.04 1.26
CA LEU A 39 10.31 8.05 1.53
C LEU A 39 11.52 8.14 0.59
N TYR A 40 11.37 8.67 -0.62
CA TYR A 40 12.49 8.85 -1.54
C TYR A 40 13.54 9.85 -1.04
N ASN A 41 13.14 10.82 -0.21
CA ASN A 41 14.09 11.77 0.37
C ASN A 41 14.95 11.14 1.46
N LEU A 42 14.45 10.11 2.14
CA LEU A 42 15.20 9.35 3.14
C LEU A 42 16.44 8.69 2.51
N VAL A 43 16.27 8.07 1.34
CA VAL A 43 17.38 7.47 0.58
C VAL A 43 18.36 8.51 0.08
N LYS A 44 17.86 9.62 -0.48
CA LYS A 44 18.72 10.69 -0.99
C LYS A 44 19.59 11.30 0.12
N ASN A 45 19.04 11.50 1.31
CA ASN A 45 19.78 12.04 2.45
C ASN A 45 20.83 11.06 2.99
N LYS A 46 20.53 9.76 2.99
CA LYS A 46 21.42 8.73 3.57
C LYS A 46 22.50 8.27 2.61
N PHE A 47 22.21 8.28 1.31
CA PHE A 47 23.12 7.89 0.24
C PHE A 47 23.27 9.01 -0.79
N PRO A 48 23.84 10.17 -0.41
CA PRO A 48 23.93 11.33 -1.31
C PRO A 48 24.78 11.05 -2.56
N GLN A 49 25.70 10.07 -2.48
CA GLN A 49 26.56 9.65 -3.58
C GLN A 49 25.95 8.57 -4.45
N ALA A 50 24.87 7.92 -4.01
CA ALA A 50 24.15 6.97 -4.84
C ALA A 50 23.22 7.77 -5.74
N VAL A 51 23.50 7.80 -7.05
CA VAL A 51 22.64 8.44 -8.06
C VAL A 51 21.39 7.57 -8.32
N VAL A 52 20.67 7.22 -7.26
CA VAL A 52 19.50 6.36 -7.31
C VAL A 52 18.28 7.24 -7.12
N LYS A 53 17.49 7.46 -8.17
CA LYS A 53 16.19 8.12 -8.05
C LYS A 53 15.24 7.17 -7.34
N GLY A 54 14.18 7.71 -6.74
CA GLY A 54 13.20 6.89 -6.03
C GLY A 54 12.59 5.75 -6.85
N LYS A 55 12.40 5.95 -8.16
CA LYS A 55 11.94 4.89 -9.08
C LYS A 55 13.00 3.80 -9.29
N ASP A 56 14.28 4.15 -9.25
CA ASP A 56 15.41 3.26 -9.55
C ASP A 56 15.60 2.26 -8.39
N LEU A 57 15.15 2.60 -7.18
CA LEU A 57 15.10 1.67 -6.03
C LEU A 57 14.25 0.42 -6.30
N PHE A 58 13.26 0.53 -7.17
CA PHE A 58 12.35 -0.57 -7.49
C PHE A 58 12.57 -1.11 -8.90
N ASP A 59 13.67 -0.73 -9.56
CA ASP A 59 14.07 -1.28 -10.84
C ASP A 59 14.91 -2.55 -10.64
N ALA A 60 14.58 -3.63 -11.35
CA ALA A 60 15.28 -4.91 -11.22
C ALA A 60 16.77 -4.82 -11.61
N SER A 61 17.16 -3.83 -12.42
CA SER A 61 18.56 -3.60 -12.79
C SER A 61 19.46 -3.24 -11.60
N LEU A 62 18.87 -2.76 -10.50
CA LEU A 62 19.59 -2.41 -9.27
C LEU A 62 20.34 -3.60 -8.67
N PHE A 63 19.87 -4.82 -8.91
CA PHE A 63 20.50 -6.04 -8.40
C PHE A 63 21.73 -6.48 -9.19
N ARG A 64 22.09 -5.76 -10.28
CA ARG A 64 23.27 -6.05 -11.09
C ARG A 64 24.56 -5.47 -10.54
N ASP A 65 24.46 -4.50 -9.63
CA ASP A 65 25.61 -3.88 -8.97
C ASP A 65 25.53 -4.07 -7.44
N PRO A 66 26.61 -4.54 -6.78
CA PRO A 66 26.62 -4.76 -5.34
C PRO A 66 26.37 -3.49 -4.51
N ILE A 67 26.80 -2.31 -4.99
CA ILE A 67 26.63 -1.04 -4.27
C ILE A 67 25.16 -0.66 -4.28
N THR A 68 24.51 -0.67 -5.44
CA THR A 68 23.09 -0.34 -5.55
C THR A 68 22.22 -1.38 -4.83
N THR A 69 22.58 -2.66 -4.88
CA THR A 69 21.95 -3.74 -4.10
C THR A 69 21.99 -3.46 -2.59
N LYS A 70 23.14 -3.03 -2.07
CA LYS A 70 23.29 -2.66 -0.65
C LYS A 70 22.40 -1.47 -0.27
N VAL A 71 22.26 -0.47 -1.15
CA VAL A 71 21.35 0.66 -0.95
C VAL A 71 19.90 0.18 -0.83
N PHE A 72 19.45 -0.70 -1.72
CA PHE A 72 18.10 -1.26 -1.67
C PHE A 72 17.84 -2.03 -0.38
N TYR A 73 18.73 -2.95 0.03
CA TYR A 73 18.51 -3.70 1.27
C TYR A 73 18.51 -2.83 2.50
N THR A 74 19.38 -1.81 2.55
CA THR A 74 19.37 -0.84 3.67
C THR A 74 18.04 -0.09 3.73
N PHE A 75 17.55 0.37 2.58
CA PHE A 75 16.26 1.04 2.47
C PHE A 75 15.09 0.13 2.88
N MET A 76 15.07 -1.13 2.41
CA MET A 76 14.01 -2.08 2.74
C MET A 76 13.97 -2.42 4.24
N GLY A 77 15.13 -2.47 4.91
CA GLY A 77 15.21 -2.61 6.36
C GLY A 77 14.55 -1.45 7.11
N GLU A 78 14.82 -0.21 6.69
CA GLU A 78 14.19 0.98 7.28
C GLU A 78 12.70 1.06 6.98
N LEU A 79 12.31 0.80 5.74
CA LEU A 79 10.91 0.73 5.34
C LEU A 79 10.19 -0.29 6.23
N LYS A 80 10.77 -1.48 6.46
CA LYS A 80 10.18 -2.50 7.33
C LYS A 80 9.94 -1.97 8.76
N GLU A 81 10.88 -1.25 9.34
CA GLU A 81 10.72 -0.64 10.67
C GLU A 81 9.63 0.42 10.72
N ILE A 82 9.54 1.28 9.69
CA ILE A 82 8.46 2.27 9.55
C ILE A 82 7.10 1.55 9.45
N LEU A 83 7.03 0.52 8.61
CA LEU A 83 5.81 -0.24 8.38
C LEU A 83 5.37 -1.00 9.63
N ASN A 84 6.29 -1.58 10.40
CA ASN A 84 5.96 -2.26 11.66
C ASN A 84 5.22 -1.32 12.64
N LYS A 85 5.57 -0.02 12.63
CA LYS A 85 4.93 1.02 13.46
C LYS A 85 3.72 1.68 12.80
N ALA A 86 3.50 1.45 11.51
CA ALA A 86 2.39 2.03 10.76
C ALA A 86 1.05 1.52 11.31
N LYS A 87 0.09 2.43 11.44
CA LYS A 87 -1.26 2.14 11.90
C LYS A 87 -2.16 1.84 10.71
N ILE A 88 -3.04 0.86 10.90
CA ILE A 88 -4.15 0.58 9.98
C ILE A 88 -5.02 1.84 9.88
N THR A 89 -5.38 2.23 8.65
CA THR A 89 -6.16 3.45 8.41
C THR A 89 -7.66 3.14 8.34
N PRO A 90 -8.55 4.14 8.50
CA PRO A 90 -10.00 3.95 8.34
C PRO A 90 -10.39 3.30 6.99
N THR A 91 -9.64 3.57 5.93
CA THR A 91 -9.84 2.94 4.62
C THR A 91 -9.68 1.42 4.67
N HIS A 92 -8.69 0.92 5.42
CA HIS A 92 -8.48 -0.53 5.57
C HIS A 92 -9.64 -1.18 6.33
N TYR A 93 -10.12 -0.53 7.40
CA TYR A 93 -11.29 -0.99 8.16
C TYR A 93 -12.53 -1.04 7.28
N PHE A 94 -12.78 0.02 6.51
CA PHE A 94 -13.90 0.05 5.59
C PHE A 94 -13.86 -1.11 4.57
N VAL A 95 -12.68 -1.37 3.98
CA VAL A 95 -12.53 -2.51 3.05
C VAL A 95 -12.76 -3.83 3.77
N LYS A 96 -12.35 -3.97 5.03
CA LYS A 96 -12.63 -5.15 5.84
C LYS A 96 -14.12 -5.30 6.17
N ASP A 97 -14.84 -4.21 6.38
CA ASP A 97 -16.29 -4.26 6.60
C ASP A 97 -17.03 -4.77 5.37
N LEU A 98 -16.60 -4.36 4.16
CA LEU A 98 -17.13 -4.93 2.91
C LEU A 98 -16.85 -6.43 2.78
N ASP A 99 -15.68 -6.89 3.20
CA ASP A 99 -15.32 -8.31 3.23
C ASP A 99 -16.18 -9.10 4.23
N ASN A 100 -16.36 -8.57 5.44
CA ASN A 100 -17.20 -9.18 6.47
C ASN A 100 -18.67 -9.30 6.05
N GLN A 101 -19.16 -8.36 5.24
CA GLN A 101 -20.50 -8.39 4.67
C GLN A 101 -20.64 -9.30 3.44
N GLY A 102 -19.56 -9.95 2.98
CA GLY A 102 -19.55 -10.74 1.75
C GLY A 102 -19.70 -9.92 0.46
N LYS A 103 -19.54 -8.59 0.54
CA LYS A 103 -19.71 -7.65 -0.58
C LYS A 103 -18.41 -7.35 -1.32
N LEU A 104 -17.27 -7.66 -0.72
CA LEU A 104 -15.96 -7.54 -1.37
C LEU A 104 -15.62 -8.83 -2.11
N LEU A 105 -15.49 -8.77 -3.44
CA LEU A 105 -14.99 -9.93 -4.19
C LEU A 105 -13.49 -10.09 -3.93
N ARG A 106 -12.73 -9.02 -4.18
CA ARG A 106 -11.27 -9.00 -3.99
C ARG A 106 -10.73 -7.59 -3.74
N CYS A 107 -9.67 -7.50 -2.95
CA CYS A 107 -8.88 -6.29 -2.74
C CYS A 107 -7.57 -6.36 -3.54
N TYR A 108 -7.42 -5.52 -4.56
CA TYR A 108 -6.16 -5.37 -5.29
C TYR A 108 -5.41 -4.15 -4.76
N THR A 109 -4.27 -4.38 -4.11
CA THR A 109 -3.45 -3.30 -3.54
C THR A 109 -2.13 -3.17 -4.30
N GLN A 110 -1.74 -1.94 -4.58
CA GLN A 110 -0.38 -1.61 -5.02
C GLN A 110 0.56 -1.36 -3.84
N ASN A 111 0.02 -1.32 -2.62
CA ASN A 111 0.79 -1.02 -1.43
C ASN A 111 1.63 -2.24 -1.05
N ILE A 112 2.88 -2.01 -0.67
CA ILE A 112 3.81 -3.04 -0.19
C ILE A 112 3.92 -3.05 1.34
N ASP A 113 2.98 -2.40 2.03
CA ASP A 113 2.97 -2.22 3.48
C ASP A 113 2.40 -3.44 4.26
N SER A 114 1.64 -4.29 3.57
CA SER A 114 0.94 -5.46 4.13
C SER A 114 -0.03 -5.10 5.28
N LEU A 115 -0.57 -3.88 5.32
CA LEU A 115 -1.50 -3.47 6.38
C LEU A 115 -2.86 -4.21 6.28
N GLU A 116 -3.30 -4.54 5.07
CA GLU A 116 -4.52 -5.33 4.82
C GLU A 116 -4.45 -6.71 5.49
N ARG A 117 -3.28 -7.35 5.47
CA ARG A 117 -3.06 -8.66 6.09
C ARG A 117 -3.24 -8.63 7.61
N ARG A 118 -2.95 -7.50 8.26
CA ARG A 118 -3.15 -7.33 9.71
C ARG A 118 -4.63 -7.33 10.10
N LEU A 119 -5.52 -7.03 9.17
CA LEU A 119 -6.97 -7.15 9.32
C LEU A 119 -7.51 -8.51 8.87
N GLN A 120 -6.63 -9.48 8.57
CA GLN A 120 -7.02 -10.77 8.00
C GLN A 120 -7.87 -10.57 6.73
N LEU A 121 -7.54 -9.54 5.94
CA LEU A 121 -8.11 -9.37 4.62
C LEU A 121 -7.33 -10.28 3.67
N SER A 122 -8.05 -11.18 3.00
CA SER A 122 -7.50 -12.02 1.93
C SER A 122 -7.05 -11.13 0.77
N THR A 123 -5.76 -11.13 0.48
CA THR A 123 -5.18 -10.47 -0.72
C THR A 123 -4.56 -11.46 -1.71
N ASP A 124 -4.48 -12.75 -1.37
CA ASP A 124 -4.05 -13.79 -2.31
C ASP A 124 -5.17 -14.13 -3.29
N ILE A 125 -4.77 -14.65 -4.44
CA ILE A 125 -5.69 -15.16 -5.45
C ILE A 125 -6.41 -16.41 -4.93
N ASN A 126 -5.76 -17.21 -4.09
CA ASN A 126 -6.25 -18.52 -3.65
C ASN A 126 -6.97 -18.54 -2.30
N ASP A 127 -6.98 -17.42 -1.57
CA ASP A 127 -7.43 -17.37 -0.17
C ASP A 127 -8.96 -17.51 -0.01
N LYS A 128 -9.76 -17.19 -1.05
CA LYS A 128 -11.21 -17.41 -1.04
C LYS A 128 -11.54 -18.76 -1.67
N LYS A 129 -11.73 -19.79 -0.83
CA LYS A 129 -12.49 -20.98 -1.24
C LYS A 129 -13.93 -20.54 -1.52
N MET A 130 -14.37 -20.72 -2.76
CA MET A 130 -15.80 -20.64 -3.13
C MET A 130 -16.57 -21.78 -2.48
#